data_AF-A0A356X709-F1
#
_entry.id   AF-A0A356X709-F1
#
_cell.length_a   1.000
_cell.length_b   1.000
_cell.length_c   1.000
_cell.angle_alpha   90.00
_cell.angle_beta   90.00
_cell.angle_gamma   90.00
#
_symmetry.space_group_name_H-M   'P 1'
#
loop_
_entity.id
_entity.type
_entity.pdbx_description
1 polymer ?
#
loop_
_entity_poly.entity_id
_entity_poly.type
_entity_poly.pdbx_seq_one_letter_code
_entity_poly.pdbx_strand_id
1 'polypeptide(L)' 'CHLREEYQTEEGEALRNDEDYSYVAAWEYKGLNGKLEETLHKENLEFEFVELKQRSYK' A
#
# COMPACT_ATOMS: atom_id res chain seq x y z
N CYS A 1 1.40 -6.87 7.21
CA CYS A 1 1.20 -7.50 5.89
C CYS A 1 -0.18 -7.11 5.40
N HIS A 2 -0.31 -6.57 4.17
CA HIS A 2 -1.60 -6.24 3.55
C HIS A 2 -1.67 -7.00 2.22
N LEU A 3 -2.54 -8.01 2.16
CA LEU A 3 -2.78 -8.84 0.99
C LEU A 3 -4.26 -8.72 0.64
N ARG A 4 -4.55 -8.59 -0.66
CA ARG A 4 -5.91 -8.57 -1.20
C ARG A 4 -6.04 -9.76 -2.14
N GLU A 5 -7.09 -10.56 -1.99
CA GLU A 5 -7.31 -11.76 -2.81
C GLU A 5 -7.49 -11.40 -4.29
N GLU A 6 -7.98 -10.19 -4.58
CA GLU A 6 -8.08 -9.65 -5.93
C GLU A 6 -6.72 -9.17 -6.52
N TYR A 7 -5.66 -9.06 -5.72
CA TYR A 7 -4.31 -8.66 -6.13
C TYR A 7 -3.28 -9.73 -5.75
N GLN A 8 -3.50 -10.94 -6.27
CA GLN A 8 -2.58 -12.06 -6.15
C GLN A 8 -2.28 -12.67 -7.52
N THR A 9 -1.12 -13.30 -7.65
CA THR A 9 -0.79 -14.14 -8.81
C THR A 9 -1.67 -15.40 -8.80
N GLU A 10 -1.77 -16.12 -9.92
CA GLU A 10 -2.50 -17.40 -9.99
C GLU A 10 -1.99 -18.44 -8.98
N GLU A 11 -0.78 -18.25 -8.46
CA GLU A 11 -0.13 -19.11 -7.47
C GLU A 11 -0.30 -18.61 -6.03
N GLY A 12 -1.05 -17.52 -5.81
CA GLY A 12 -1.34 -16.97 -4.48
C GLY A 12 -0.25 -16.08 -3.89
N GLU A 13 0.73 -15.65 -4.70
CA GLU A 13 1.73 -14.66 -4.26
C GLU A 13 1.16 -13.24 -4.39
N ALA A 14 1.57 -12.33 -3.49
CA ALA A 14 1.13 -10.94 -3.53
C ALA A 14 1.60 -10.26 -4.83
N LEU A 15 0.66 -9.76 -5.64
CA LEU A 15 0.97 -8.97 -6.81
C LEU A 15 1.10 -7.49 -6.40
N ARG A 16 2.30 -6.93 -6.51
CA ARG A 16 2.57 -5.53 -6.17
C ARG A 16 2.17 -4.62 -7.32
N ASN A 17 1.51 -3.51 -6.99
CA ASN A 17 1.30 -2.39 -7.91
C ASN A 17 2.13 -1.19 -7.42
N ASP A 18 3.41 -1.18 -7.80
CA ASP A 18 4.35 -0.14 -7.38
C ASP A 18 4.12 1.19 -8.13
N GLU A 19 3.37 1.21 -9.24
CA GLU A 19 3.04 2.46 -9.96
C GLU A 19 2.04 3.32 -9.17
N ASP A 20 0.96 2.71 -8.67
CA ASP A 20 -0.10 3.44 -7.97
C ASP A 20 0.08 3.48 -6.44
N TYR A 21 0.84 2.53 -5.87
CA TYR A 21 0.87 2.29 -4.41
C TYR A 21 2.28 2.31 -3.78
N SER A 22 3.26 2.93 -4.44
CA SER A 22 4.58 3.21 -3.82
C SER A 22 4.52 4.43 -2.88
N TYR A 23 3.72 4.34 -1.81
CA TYR A 23 3.62 5.38 -0.78
C TYR A 23 3.40 4.80 0.61
N VAL A 24 3.81 5.56 1.63
CA VAL A 24 3.40 5.33 3.01
C VAL A 24 2.10 6.07 3.25
N ALA A 25 1.14 5.42 3.91
CA ALA A 25 -0.12 6.02 4.28
C ALA A 25 -0.34 5.99 5.80
N ALA A 26 -0.85 7.09 6.32
CA ALA A 26 -1.29 7.21 7.71
C ALA A 26 -2.67 7.84 7.77
N TRP A 27 -3.58 7.22 8.53
CA TRP A 27 -4.89 7.78 8.82
C TRP A 27 -4.82 8.58 10.11
N GLU A 28 -5.09 9.88 10.02
CA GLU A 28 -5.26 10.77 11.17
C GLU A 28 -6.72 10.72 11.64
N TYR A 29 -6.92 10.44 12.92
CA TYR A 29 -8.24 10.49 13.57
C TYR A 29 -8.56 11.93 13.99
N LYS A 30 -9.65 12.50 13.49
CA LYS A 30 -10.08 13.88 13.80
C LYS A 30 -11.34 13.98 14.67
N GLY A 31 -12.02 12.86 14.91
CA GLY A 31 -13.17 12.80 15.81
C GLY A 31 -14.30 11.94 15.27
N LEU A 32 -15.38 11.85 16.06
CA LEU A 32 -16.58 11.10 15.72
C LEU A 32 -17.84 11.90 16.10
N ASN A 33 -18.08 13.02 15.42
CA ASN A 33 -19.29 13.84 15.64
C ASN A 33 -20.44 13.33 14.76
N GLY A 34 -20.94 12.13 15.06
CA GLY A 34 -21.99 11.45 14.30
C GLY A 34 -21.50 10.77 13.02
N LYS A 35 -20.32 11.15 12.51
CA LYS A 35 -19.55 10.43 11.49
C LYS A 35 -18.06 10.46 11.85
N LEU A 36 -17.33 9.42 11.49
CA LEU A 36 -15.88 9.43 11.56
C LEU A 36 -15.34 10.53 10.65
N GLU A 37 -14.52 11.41 11.24
CA GLU A 37 -13.72 12.36 10.50
C GLU A 37 -12.27 11.85 10.55
N GLU A 38 -11.75 11.51 9.37
CA GLU A 38 -10.38 11.05 9.20
C GLU A 38 -9.69 11.77 8.04
N THR A 39 -8.37 11.79 8.07
CA THR A 39 -7.57 12.30 6.94
C THR A 39 -6.50 11.30 6.57
N LEU A 40 -6.45 10.94 5.29
CA LEU A 40 -5.43 10.07 4.75
C LEU A 40 -4.23 10.91 4.31
N HIS A 41 -3.14 10.81 5.05
CA HIS A 41 -1.85 11.33 4.66
C HIS A 41 -1.14 10.29 3.81
N LYS A 42 -0.63 10.70 2.64
CA LYS A 42 0.17 9.85 1.75
C LYS A 42 1.50 10.52 1.46
N GLU A 43 2.59 9.78 1.61
CA GLU A 43 3.94 10.22 1.29
C GLU A 43 4.54 9.24 0.28
N ASN A 44 4.86 9.74 -0.92
CA ASN A 44 5.41 8.91 -2.00
C ASN A 44 6.83 8.46 -1.63
N LEU A 45 7.12 7.20 -1.94
CA LEU A 45 8.46 6.63 -1.75
C LEU A 45 9.22 6.67 -3.08
N GLU A 46 10.26 7.48 -3.14
CA GLU A 46 11.18 7.55 -4.27
C GLU A 46 12.44 6.73 -3.97
N PHE A 47 12.79 5.82 -4.88
CA PHE A 47 13.94 4.93 -4.72
C PHE A 47 15.02 5.29 -5.76
N GLU A 48 16.07 5.96 -5.32
CA GLU A 48 17.16 6.42 -6.20
C GLU A 48 18.24 5.35 -6.46
N PHE A 49 18.51 4.49 -5.48
CA PHE A 49 19.66 3.57 -5.50
C PHE A 49 19.28 2.10 -5.70
N VAL A 50 18.00 1.76 -5.57
CA VAL A 50 17.53 0.37 -5.63
C VAL A 50 16.25 0.32 -6.44
N GLU A 51 16.26 -0.46 -7.52
CA GLU A 51 15.09 -0.72 -8.33
C GLU A 51 14.09 -1.59 -7.57
N LEU A 52 12.81 -1.20 -7.58
CA LEU A 52 11.74 -2.01 -7.02
C LEU A 52 11.56 -3.28 -7.84
N LYS A 53 11.68 -4.43 -7.18
CA LYS A 53 11.45 -5.75 -7.79
C LYS A 53 10.44 -6.53 -6.97
N GLN A 54 9.54 -7.20 -7.67
CA GLN A 54 8.63 -8.16 -7.07
C GLN A 54 9.44 -9.32 -6.50
N ARG A 55 9.19 -9.67 -5.24
CA ARG A 55 9.80 -10.85 -4.61
C ARG A 55 8.98 -12.08 -4.98
N SER A 56 9.64 -13.11 -5.48
CA SER A 56 9.10 -14.46 -5.64
C SER A 56 10.00 -15.42 -4.87
N TYR A 57 9.42 -16.46 -4.27
CA TYR A 57 10.16 -17.45 -3.46
C TYR A 57 10.39 -18.78 -4.21
N LYS A 58 10.16 -18.81 -5.53
CA LYS A 58 10.54 -19.93 -6.39
C LYS A 58 12.04 -20.01 -6.66
#